data_AF-A0A0A3HQ56-F1
#
_entry.id   AF-A0A0A3HQ56-F1
#
_cell.length_a   1.000
_cell.length_b   1.000
_cell.length_c   1.000
_cell.angle_alpha   90.00
_cell.angle_beta   90.00
_cell.angle_gamma   90.00
#
_symmetry.space_group_name_H-M   'P 1'
#
loop_
_entity.id
_entity.type
_entity.pdbx_description
1 polymer ?
#
loop_
_entity_poly.entity_id
_entity_poly.type
_entity_poly.pdbx_seq_one_letter_code
_entity_poly.pdbx_strand_id
1 'polypeptide(L)'
;MFIHTLFKKSKPEPTETCYAEKLLDLVLQLLEKELPEHLAHHHILFTANFKLESLNDSLNHHRSQVNHQLKLGQFHTQMYHQLQKQVSDLQMLVDSYMELNINMKQMNHRLHFHYDQINYLHYNYILFMEGRFSDSSSHLFWQTLREDVLVIIRKVL
;
A
#
# COMPACT_ATOMS: atom_id res chain seq x y z
N MET A 1 -49.47 -18.03 -29.70
CA MET A 1 -49.04 -18.52 -28.38
C MET A 1 -47.56 -18.20 -28.23
N PHE A 2 -47.24 -17.41 -27.21
CA PHE A 2 -45.93 -16.82 -26.94
C PHE A 2 -44.94 -17.88 -26.41
N ILE A 3 -43.76 -17.98 -27.03
CA ILE A 3 -42.59 -18.63 -26.42
C ILE A 3 -41.52 -17.54 -26.24
N HIS A 4 -41.66 -16.77 -25.17
CA HIS A 4 -40.69 -15.78 -24.73
C HIS A 4 -40.42 -15.95 -23.24
N THR A 5 -39.80 -17.05 -22.82
CA THR A 5 -39.29 -17.17 -21.43
C THR A 5 -38.28 -18.29 -21.30
N LEU A 6 -37.03 -18.14 -21.79
CA LEU A 6 -35.91 -18.97 -21.31
C LEU A 6 -34.54 -18.27 -21.36
N PHE A 7 -34.49 -16.94 -21.29
CA PHE A 7 -33.25 -16.21 -20.97
C PHE A 7 -33.47 -15.31 -19.77
N LYS A 8 -33.69 -15.92 -18.61
CA LYS A 8 -33.49 -15.24 -17.33
C LYS A 8 -31.98 -15.09 -17.18
N LYS A 9 -31.41 -14.01 -17.70
CA LYS A 9 -30.07 -13.56 -17.32
C LYS A 9 -30.07 -13.49 -15.79
N SER A 10 -29.34 -14.38 -15.13
CA SER A 10 -29.02 -14.21 -13.73
C SER A 10 -28.39 -12.83 -13.61
N LYS A 11 -28.96 -11.98 -12.75
CA LYS A 11 -28.24 -10.78 -12.31
C LYS A 11 -26.89 -11.27 -11.76
N PRO A 12 -25.76 -10.67 -12.14
CA PRO A 12 -24.52 -10.93 -11.43
C PRO A 12 -24.80 -10.57 -9.98
N GLU A 13 -24.81 -11.55 -9.09
CA GLU A 13 -24.74 -11.28 -7.66
C GLU A 13 -23.47 -10.44 -7.44
N PRO A 14 -23.50 -9.38 -6.62
CA PRO A 14 -22.29 -8.65 -6.30
C PRO A 14 -21.34 -9.65 -5.65
N THR A 15 -20.32 -10.07 -6.38
CA THR A 15 -19.23 -10.87 -5.85
C THR A 15 -18.63 -10.05 -4.72
N GLU A 16 -18.80 -10.52 -3.47
CA GLU A 16 -18.14 -9.90 -2.33
C GLU A 16 -16.64 -9.80 -2.64
N THR A 17 -16.12 -8.57 -2.64
CA THR A 17 -14.71 -8.30 -2.90
C THR A 17 -13.86 -9.12 -1.94
N CYS A 18 -12.98 -9.95 -2.48
CA CYS A 18 -12.18 -10.88 -1.67
C CYS A 18 -11.13 -10.11 -0.84
N TYR A 19 -10.55 -10.74 0.17
CA TYR A 19 -9.62 -10.08 1.09
C TYR A 19 -8.36 -9.60 0.36
N ALA A 20 -7.91 -10.36 -0.64
CA ALA A 20 -6.77 -9.97 -1.46
C ALA A 20 -7.07 -8.75 -2.34
N GLU A 21 -8.28 -8.64 -2.90
CA GLU A 21 -8.71 -7.45 -3.66
C GLU A 21 -8.82 -6.21 -2.76
N LYS A 22 -9.39 -6.35 -1.55
CA LYS A 22 -9.47 -5.27 -0.56
C LYS A 22 -8.08 -4.78 -0.16
N LEU A 23 -7.15 -5.71 0.08
CA LEU A 23 -5.77 -5.34 0.40
C LEU A 23 -5.05 -4.71 -0.80
N LEU A 24 -5.30 -5.21 -2.02
CA LEU A 24 -4.74 -4.63 -3.24
C LEU A 24 -5.16 -3.18 -3.42
N ASP A 25 -6.44 -2.86 -3.20
CA ASP A 25 -6.93 -1.48 -3.27
C ASP A 25 -6.21 -0.59 -2.26
N LEU A 26 -6.11 -1.02 -1.00
CA LEU A 26 -5.36 -0.29 0.03
C LEU A 26 -3.89 -0.08 -0.34
N VAL A 27 -3.20 -1.12 -0.85
CA VAL A 27 -1.79 -1.04 -1.26
C VAL A 27 -1.63 -0.08 -2.44
N LEU A 28 -2.54 -0.12 -3.41
CA LEU A 28 -2.51 0.78 -4.56
C LEU A 28 -2.63 2.25 -4.11
N GLN A 29 -3.59 2.55 -3.24
CA GLN A 29 -3.78 3.90 -2.70
C GLN A 29 -2.55 4.38 -1.92
N LEU A 30 -1.94 3.50 -1.13
CA LEU A 30 -0.71 3.84 -0.40
C LEU A 30 0.46 4.10 -1.35
N LEU A 31 0.61 3.31 -2.41
CA LEU A 31 1.64 3.54 -3.44
C LEU A 31 1.42 4.87 -4.17
N GLU A 32 0.19 5.22 -4.53
CA GLU A 32 -0.12 6.51 -5.14
C GLU A 32 0.25 7.70 -4.24
N LYS A 33 0.08 7.56 -2.92
CA LYS A 33 0.50 8.59 -1.95
C LYS A 33 2.02 8.70 -1.83
N GLU A 34 2.75 7.59 -1.88
CA GLU A 34 4.22 7.58 -1.82
C GLU A 34 4.87 8.05 -3.14
N LEU A 35 4.13 7.94 -4.26
CA LEU A 35 4.58 8.24 -5.62
C LEU A 35 3.73 9.37 -6.26
N PRO A 36 3.77 10.61 -5.73
CA PRO A 36 2.93 11.71 -6.22
C PRO A 36 3.27 12.15 -7.66
N GLU A 37 4.47 11.81 -8.15
CA GLU A 37 4.91 12.10 -9.53
C GLU A 37 4.36 11.09 -10.56
N HIS A 38 3.59 10.09 -10.11
CA HIS A 38 3.02 9.07 -10.97
C HIS A 38 1.87 9.63 -11.82
N LEU A 39 2.13 9.91 -13.10
CA LEU A 39 1.17 10.52 -14.03
C LEU A 39 0.32 9.52 -14.85
N ALA A 40 0.47 8.20 -14.72
CA ALA A 40 -0.35 7.24 -15.48
C ALA A 40 -0.29 5.81 -14.92
N HIS A 41 -1.46 5.18 -14.73
CA HIS A 41 -1.69 3.87 -14.10
C HIS A 41 -0.86 2.67 -14.60
N HIS A 42 -0.10 2.79 -15.69
CA HIS A 42 0.63 1.68 -16.32
C HIS A 42 2.10 1.56 -15.93
N HIS A 43 2.63 2.47 -15.11
CA HIS A 43 4.06 2.51 -14.77
C HIS A 43 4.37 2.55 -13.27
N ILE A 44 3.43 2.14 -12.41
CA ILE A 44 3.58 2.28 -10.95
C ILE A 44 4.86 1.60 -10.43
N LEU A 45 5.19 0.42 -10.94
CA LEU A 45 6.42 -0.31 -10.60
C LEU A 45 7.68 0.40 -11.09
N PHE A 46 7.63 1.03 -12.27
CA PHE A 46 8.76 1.79 -12.79
C PHE A 46 9.02 3.04 -11.93
N THR A 47 7.97 3.79 -11.60
CA THR A 47 8.06 4.95 -10.71
C THR A 47 8.56 4.55 -9.32
N ALA A 48 8.06 3.43 -8.78
CA ALA A 48 8.50 2.91 -7.49
C ALA A 48 9.99 2.53 -7.50
N ASN A 49 10.45 1.85 -8.55
CA ASN A 49 11.86 1.47 -8.68
C ASN A 49 12.77 2.70 -8.76
N PHE A 50 12.40 3.72 -9.53
CA PHE A 50 13.17 4.96 -9.61
C PHE A 50 13.23 5.69 -8.26
N LYS A 51 12.11 5.74 -7.54
CA LYS A 51 12.06 6.29 -6.18
C LYS A 51 12.96 5.50 -5.22
N LEU A 52 12.91 4.17 -5.26
CA LEU A 52 13.77 3.29 -4.45
C LEU A 52 15.26 3.52 -4.74
N GLU A 53 15.64 3.67 -6.01
CA GLU A 53 17.01 4.01 -6.40
C GLU A 53 17.46 5.36 -5.81
N SER A 54 16.65 6.41 -5.98
CA SER A 54 16.91 7.73 -5.41
C SER A 54 17.03 7.74 -3.89
N LEU A 55 16.17 6.97 -3.19
CA LEU A 55 16.23 6.81 -1.74
C LEU A 55 17.51 6.08 -1.31
N ASN A 56 17.93 5.05 -2.05
CA ASN A 56 19.16 4.31 -1.77
C ASN A 56 20.41 5.19 -1.98
N ASP A 57 20.43 6.02 -3.02
CA ASP A 57 21.51 6.99 -3.24
C ASP A 57 21.60 8.00 -2.11
N SER A 58 20.45 8.53 -1.68
CA SER A 58 20.36 9.45 -0.54
C SER A 58 20.81 8.78 0.76
N LEU A 59 20.42 7.53 0.98
CA LEU A 59 20.82 6.73 2.13
C LEU A 59 22.34 6.51 2.16
N ASN A 60 22.95 6.18 1.02
CA ASN A 60 24.40 6.05 0.88
C ASN A 60 25.12 7.38 1.13
N HIS A 61 24.56 8.49 0.63
CA HIS A 61 25.09 9.83 0.90
C HIS A 61 25.08 10.13 2.40
N HIS A 62 23.95 10.01 3.09
CA HIS A 62 23.86 10.27 4.53
C HIS A 62 24.78 9.36 5.34
N ARG A 63 24.90 8.08 4.98
CA ARG A 63 25.82 7.13 5.62
C ARG A 63 27.27 7.60 5.53
N SER A 64 27.69 8.15 4.38
CA SER A 64 29.06 8.64 4.18
C SER A 64 29.41 9.88 5.02
N GLN A 65 28.39 10.64 5.45
CA GLN A 65 28.54 11.89 6.21
C GLN A 65 28.38 11.71 7.72
N VAL A 66 28.24 10.46 8.20
CA VAL A 66 28.07 10.18 9.63
C VAL A 66 29.33 10.57 10.41
N ASN A 67 29.14 11.41 11.41
CA ASN A 67 30.15 11.76 12.40
C ASN A 67 29.48 11.95 13.78
N HIS A 68 29.69 10.99 14.68
CA HIS A 68 29.02 11.01 15.99
C HIS A 68 29.48 12.13 16.93
N GLN A 69 30.64 12.73 16.67
CA GLN A 69 31.19 13.81 17.50
C GLN A 69 30.55 15.17 17.21
N LEU A 70 30.01 15.34 15.99
CA LEU A 70 29.40 16.60 15.55
C LEU A 70 27.89 16.46 15.45
N LYS A 71 27.16 17.51 15.85
CA LYS A 71 25.69 17.56 15.72
C LYS A 71 25.21 17.33 14.29
N LEU A 72 25.95 17.83 13.29
CA LEU A 72 25.62 17.60 11.88
C LEU A 72 25.74 16.11 11.49
N GLY A 73 26.74 15.40 12.01
CA GLY A 73 26.85 13.96 11.74
C GLY A 73 25.79 13.13 12.48
N GLN A 74 25.29 13.61 13.62
CA GLN A 74 24.10 13.04 14.28
C GLN A 74 22.83 13.26 13.44
N PHE A 75 22.68 14.43 12.81
CA PHE A 75 21.62 14.67 11.83
C PHE A 75 21.70 13.67 10.66
N HIS A 76 22.88 13.44 10.08
CA HIS A 76 23.03 12.45 9.01
C HIS A 76 22.67 11.02 9.49
N THR A 77 22.95 10.69 10.74
CA THR A 77 22.55 9.40 11.35
C THR A 77 21.02 9.29 11.45
N GLN A 78 20.34 10.34 11.90
CA GLN A 78 18.87 10.36 12.00
C GLN A 78 18.22 10.24 10.61
N MET A 79 18.72 11.01 9.64
CA MET A 79 18.24 10.95 8.26
C MET A 79 18.47 9.58 7.63
N TYR A 80 19.63 8.95 7.88
CA TYR A 80 19.91 7.60 7.42
C TYR A 80 18.86 6.60 7.91
N HIS A 81 18.52 6.62 9.21
CA HIS A 81 17.51 5.72 9.76
C HIS A 81 16.10 5.98 9.21
N GLN A 82 15.75 7.26 9.01
CA GLN A 82 14.47 7.63 8.39
C GLN A 82 14.37 7.12 6.94
N LEU A 83 15.41 7.35 6.14
CA LEU A 83 15.49 6.87 4.76
C LEU A 83 15.48 5.35 4.70
N GLN A 84 16.17 4.66 5.61
CA GLN A 84 16.17 3.20 5.68
C GLN A 84 14.76 2.65 5.92
N LYS A 85 14.00 3.27 6.82
CA LYS A 85 12.60 2.91 7.05
C LYS A 85 11.75 3.16 5.78
N GLN A 86 11.91 4.30 5.12
CA GLN A 86 11.20 4.63 3.89
C GLN A 86 11.48 3.63 2.76
N VAL A 87 12.75 3.25 2.55
CA VAL A 87 13.14 2.23 1.57
C VAL A 87 12.45 0.91 1.90
N SER A 88 12.52 0.46 3.16
CA SER A 88 11.90 -0.79 3.58
C SER A 88 10.38 -0.78 3.38
N ASP A 89 9.70 0.28 3.82
CA ASP A 89 8.26 0.41 3.74
C ASP A 89 7.78 0.47 2.27
N LEU A 90 8.46 1.23 1.41
CA LEU A 90 8.15 1.29 -0.02
C LEU A 90 8.39 -0.06 -0.71
N GLN A 91 9.50 -0.74 -0.41
CA GLN A 91 9.79 -2.06 -0.97
C GLN A 91 8.68 -3.07 -0.61
N MET A 92 8.23 -3.10 0.66
CA MET A 92 7.14 -3.98 1.09
C MET A 92 5.83 -3.71 0.35
N LEU A 93 5.50 -2.44 0.10
CA LEU A 93 4.30 -2.08 -0.69
C LEU A 93 4.42 -2.55 -2.14
N VAL A 94 5.59 -2.38 -2.75
CA VAL A 94 5.88 -2.86 -4.12
C VAL A 94 5.77 -4.37 -4.21
N ASP A 95 6.43 -5.10 -3.30
CA ASP A 95 6.41 -6.56 -3.25
C ASP A 95 4.98 -7.08 -3.06
N SER A 96 4.23 -6.47 -2.14
CA SER A 96 2.81 -6.82 -1.93
C SER A 96 1.95 -6.54 -3.14
N TYR A 97 2.16 -5.40 -3.82
CA TYR A 97 1.44 -5.10 -5.04
C TYR A 97 1.72 -6.15 -6.12
N MET A 98 2.97 -6.57 -6.28
CA MET A 98 3.35 -7.61 -7.23
C MET A 98 2.69 -8.95 -6.88
N GLU A 99 2.81 -9.41 -5.63
CA GLU A 99 2.27 -10.70 -5.19
C GLU A 99 0.74 -10.77 -5.30
N LEU A 100 0.04 -9.69 -4.95
CA LEU A 100 -1.41 -9.58 -5.07
C LEU A 100 -1.87 -9.62 -6.54
N ASN A 101 -1.10 -9.02 -7.46
CA ASN A 101 -1.41 -9.06 -8.89
C ASN A 101 -1.01 -10.38 -9.58
N ILE A 102 0.05 -11.06 -9.11
CA ILE A 102 0.55 -12.31 -9.71
C ILE A 102 -0.31 -13.50 -9.28
N ASN A 103 -0.63 -13.64 -7.98
CA ASN A 103 -1.34 -14.80 -7.46
C ASN A 103 -2.40 -14.47 -6.42
N MET A 104 -3.43 -13.75 -6.87
CA MET A 104 -4.56 -13.32 -6.06
C MET A 104 -5.22 -14.47 -5.27
N LYS A 105 -5.37 -15.65 -5.87
CA LYS A 105 -6.03 -16.80 -5.21
C LYS A 105 -5.21 -17.33 -4.03
N GLN A 106 -3.91 -17.50 -4.21
CA GLN A 106 -3.02 -17.94 -3.13
C GLN A 106 -2.93 -16.86 -2.04
N MET A 107 -2.84 -15.58 -2.43
CA MET A 107 -2.83 -14.48 -1.48
C MET A 107 -4.11 -14.42 -0.66
N ASN A 108 -5.28 -14.61 -1.28
CA ASN A 108 -6.55 -14.63 -0.56
C ASN A 108 -6.60 -15.76 0.48
N HIS A 109 -6.00 -16.92 0.20
CA HIS A 109 -5.87 -18.00 1.18
C HIS A 109 -4.94 -17.61 2.34
N ARG A 110 -3.77 -17.02 2.07
CA ARG A 110 -2.84 -16.56 3.14
C ARG A 110 -3.48 -15.48 4.01
N LEU A 111 -4.24 -14.57 3.39
CA LEU A 111 -4.94 -13.47 4.05
C LEU A 111 -6.19 -13.90 4.82
N HIS A 112 -6.63 -15.15 4.66
CA HIS A 112 -7.81 -15.68 5.35
C HIS A 112 -7.69 -15.56 6.88
N PHE A 113 -6.49 -15.58 7.46
CA PHE A 113 -6.29 -15.42 8.90
C PHE A 113 -6.25 -13.95 9.37
N HIS A 114 -6.30 -13.00 8.44
CA HIS A 114 -6.24 -11.56 8.69
C HIS A 114 -7.51 -10.83 8.24
N TYR A 115 -8.57 -11.57 7.94
CA TYR A 115 -9.80 -11.04 7.33
C TYR A 115 -10.45 -9.91 8.14
N ASP A 116 -10.53 -10.05 9.48
CA ASP A 116 -11.09 -9.00 10.35
C ASP A 116 -10.33 -7.69 10.24
N GLN A 117 -8.99 -7.77 10.21
CA GLN A 117 -8.11 -6.60 10.10
C GLN A 117 -8.28 -5.94 8.72
N ILE A 118 -8.24 -6.73 7.65
CA ILE A 118 -8.39 -6.23 6.28
C ILE A 118 -9.75 -5.59 6.08
N ASN A 119 -10.82 -6.23 6.57
CA ASN A 119 -12.18 -5.68 6.49
C ASN A 119 -12.29 -4.35 7.25
N TYR A 120 -11.72 -4.27 8.46
CA TYR A 120 -11.73 -3.05 9.25
C TYR A 120 -10.98 -1.91 8.53
N LEU A 121 -9.77 -2.16 8.02
CA LEU A 121 -8.98 -1.15 7.32
C LEU A 121 -9.68 -0.68 6.05
N HIS A 122 -10.16 -1.62 5.23
CA HIS A 122 -10.86 -1.31 3.99
C HIS A 122 -12.15 -0.52 4.26
N TYR A 123 -12.94 -0.90 5.27
CA TYR A 123 -14.14 -0.16 5.65
C TYR A 123 -13.84 1.28 6.06
N ASN A 124 -12.83 1.49 6.90
CA ASN A 124 -12.42 2.84 7.31
C ASN A 124 -11.87 3.67 6.15
N TYR A 125 -11.15 3.03 5.21
CA TYR A 125 -10.75 3.67 3.95
C TYR A 125 -11.94 4.13 3.12
N ILE A 126 -12.97 3.29 2.95
CA ILE A 126 -14.20 3.70 2.23
C ILE A 126 -14.86 4.89 2.93
N LEU A 127 -15.02 4.85 4.26
CA LEU A 127 -15.56 5.98 5.02
C LEU A 127 -14.72 7.25 4.87
N PHE A 128 -13.40 7.13 4.77
CA PHE A 128 -12.49 8.24 4.50
C PHE A 128 -12.75 8.85 3.13
N MET A 129 -12.87 8.02 2.09
CA MET A 129 -13.17 8.46 0.72
C MET A 129 -14.57 9.08 0.60
N GLU A 130 -15.52 8.67 1.44
CA GLU A 130 -16.86 9.27 1.55
C GLU A 130 -16.87 10.63 2.29
N GLY A 131 -15.73 11.14 2.75
CA GLY A 131 -15.65 12.42 3.45
C GLY A 131 -16.20 12.40 4.88
N ARG A 132 -16.21 11.22 5.53
CA ARG A 132 -16.67 11.08 6.93
C ARG A 132 -15.66 11.54 7.97
N PHE A 133 -14.44 11.87 7.53
CA PHE A 133 -13.34 12.33 8.37
C PHE A 133 -13.00 13.77 8.05
N SER A 134 -12.47 14.49 9.04
CA SER A 134 -11.99 15.87 8.85
C SER A 134 -10.71 15.90 8.01
N ASP A 135 -10.55 16.94 7.19
CA ASP A 135 -9.33 17.15 6.40
C ASP A 135 -8.07 17.23 7.27
N SER A 136 -8.20 17.81 8.47
CA SER A 136 -7.11 17.89 9.46
C SER A 136 -6.61 16.53 9.94
N SER A 137 -7.44 15.48 9.86
CA SER A 137 -7.06 14.11 10.21
C SER A 137 -6.43 13.31 9.06
N SER A 138 -6.41 13.87 7.84
CA SER A 138 -5.97 13.14 6.64
C SER A 138 -4.56 12.56 6.77
N HIS A 139 -3.58 13.38 7.16
CA HIS A 139 -2.20 12.90 7.30
C HIS A 139 -2.09 11.75 8.32
N LEU A 140 -2.72 11.89 9.49
CA LEU A 140 -2.68 10.88 10.54
C LEU A 140 -3.42 9.60 10.13
N PHE A 141 -4.53 9.73 9.40
CA PHE A 141 -5.28 8.60 8.86
C PHE A 141 -4.40 7.78 7.92
N TRP A 142 -3.80 8.42 6.91
CA TRP A 142 -2.95 7.72 5.94
C TRP A 142 -1.71 7.11 6.58
N GLN A 143 -1.09 7.81 7.55
CA GLN A 143 0.03 7.26 8.29
C GLN A 143 -0.37 5.98 9.06
N THR A 144 -1.50 6.02 9.78
CA THR A 144 -1.97 4.89 10.60
C THR A 144 -2.39 3.71 9.72
N LEU A 145 -3.13 3.99 8.63
CA LEU A 145 -3.53 2.99 7.64
C LEU A 145 -2.30 2.30 7.03
N ARG A 146 -1.27 3.07 6.68
CA ARG A 146 0.00 2.53 6.16
C ARG A 146 0.66 1.60 7.17
N GLU A 147 0.76 2.02 8.43
CA GLU A 147 1.40 1.23 9.49
C GLU A 147 0.68 -0.11 9.70
N ASP A 148 -0.66 -0.11 9.73
CA ASP A 148 -1.45 -1.34 9.88
C ASP A 148 -1.37 -2.26 8.64
N VAL A 149 -1.44 -1.69 7.43
CA VAL A 149 -1.28 -2.46 6.19
C VAL A 149 0.09 -3.12 6.12
N LEU A 150 1.16 -2.40 6.47
CA LEU A 150 2.52 -2.96 6.50
C LEU A 150 2.66 -4.09 7.54
N VAL A 151 1.96 -4.01 8.67
CA VAL A 151 1.93 -5.10 9.66
C VAL A 151 1.28 -6.36 9.08
N ILE A 152 0.21 -6.23 8.30
CA ILE A 152 -0.43 -7.37 7.62
C ILE A 152 0.53 -7.95 6.57
N ILE A 153 1.12 -7.09 5.72
CA ILE A 153 2.05 -7.51 4.68
C ILE A 153 3.22 -8.31 5.27
N ARG A 154 3.87 -7.82 6.34
CA ARG A 154 5.01 -8.51 7.00
C ARG A 154 4.69 -9.89 7.58
N LYS A 155 3.42 -10.16 7.89
CA LYS A 155 2.99 -11.49 8.39
C LYS A 155 2.68 -12.44 7.25
N VAL A 156 2.38 -11.88 6.09
CA VAL A 156 1.81 -12.61 4.97
C VAL A 156 2.83 -12.83 3.89
N LEU A 157 3.79 -11.94 3.64
CA LEU A 157 4.91 -12.12 2.71
C LEU A 157 6.16 -12.61 3.42
#